data_AF-A0A5X6ER27-F1
#
_entry.id   AF-A0A5X6ER27-F1
#
_cell.length_a   1.000
_cell.length_b   1.000
_cell.length_c   1.000
_cell.angle_alpha   90.00
_cell.angle_beta   90.00
_cell.angle_gamma   90.00
#
_symmetry.space_group_name_H-M   'P 1'
#
loop_
_entity.id
_entity.type
_entity.pdbx_description
1 polymer ?
#
loop_
_entity_poly.entity_id
_entity_poly.type
_entity_poly.pdbx_seq_one_letter_code
_entity_poly.pdbx_strand_id
1 'polypeptide(L)'
;MKKERNKVCGRGQLSPEIERKSRELLGYAISQQELRLMPYVQHCAMNEGCINQTRVNPQEREILRHWERCGFGGFCGPRLDIEKSFWFAINEILWLGYVMPVCGGICYSGDSST
;
A
#
# COMPACT_ATOMS: atom_id res chain seq x y z
N MET A 1 6.45 31.85 14.24
CA MET A 1 6.08 30.68 13.42
C MET A 1 6.98 29.52 13.84
N LYS A 2 6.44 28.47 14.47
CA LYS A 2 7.23 27.29 14.84
C LYS A 2 7.36 26.41 13.59
N LYS A 3 8.58 26.28 13.05
CA LYS A 3 8.91 25.22 12.09
C LYS A 3 8.85 23.91 12.86
N GLU A 4 7.73 23.19 12.78
CA GLU A 4 7.71 21.81 13.24
C GLU A 4 8.68 21.00 12.37
N ARG A 5 9.59 20.27 13.03
CA ARG A 5 10.50 19.37 12.32
C ARG A 5 9.66 18.35 11.57
N ASN A 6 9.74 18.37 10.24
CA ASN A 6 9.19 17.33 9.38
C ASN A 6 9.57 15.96 9.94
N LYS A 7 8.57 15.23 10.44
CA LYS A 7 8.78 13.86 10.90
C LYS A 7 8.98 13.00 9.65
N VAL A 8 10.21 12.57 9.42
CA VAL A 8 10.52 11.58 8.39
C VAL A 8 9.69 10.34 8.70
N CYS A 9 8.79 9.98 7.80
CA CYS A 9 8.06 8.72 7.90
C CYS A 9 9.02 7.59 7.50
N GLY A 10 9.20 6.59 8.36
CA GLY A 10 10.01 5.42 8.06
C GLY A 10 9.39 4.61 6.91
N ARG A 11 10.21 3.78 6.25
CA ARG A 11 9.73 2.86 5.20
C ARG A 11 8.61 1.99 5.76
N GLY A 12 7.51 1.86 5.02
CA GLY A 12 6.33 1.09 5.45
C GLY A 12 5.61 1.69 6.67
N GLN A 13 5.74 3.01 6.90
CA GLN A 13 4.88 3.78 7.80
C GLN A 13 3.83 4.54 7.00
N LEU A 14 2.60 4.58 7.53
CA LEU A 14 1.53 5.39 6.98
C LEU A 14 1.86 6.88 7.16
N SER A 15 1.60 7.64 6.12
CA SER A 15 1.62 9.10 6.12
C SER A 15 0.24 9.63 5.71
N PRO A 16 -0.10 10.89 6.05
CA PRO A 16 -1.34 11.51 5.57
C PRO A 16 -1.49 11.47 4.05
N GLU A 17 -0.36 11.54 3.32
CA GLU A 17 -0.35 11.45 1.86
C GLU A 17 -0.72 10.05 1.37
N ILE A 18 -0.20 8.99 1.99
CA ILE A 18 -0.55 7.59 1.68
C ILE A 18 -2.03 7.33 1.99
N GLU A 19 -2.53 7.84 3.12
CA GLU A 19 -3.96 7.73 3.47
C GLU A 19 -4.84 8.46 2.45
N ARG A 20 -4.48 9.68 2.06
CA ARG A 20 -5.20 10.44 1.04
C ARG A 20 -5.19 9.71 -0.30
N LYS A 21 -4.03 9.22 -0.73
CA LYS A 21 -3.86 8.59 -2.04
C LYS A 21 -4.50 7.21 -2.10
N SER A 22 -4.48 6.43 -1.01
CA SER A 22 -5.25 5.19 -0.93
C SER A 22 -6.76 5.41 -1.00
N ARG A 23 -7.30 6.44 -0.33
CA ARG A 23 -8.74 6.78 -0.48
C ARG A 23 -9.09 7.12 -1.92
N GLU A 24 -8.23 7.86 -2.61
CA GLU A 24 -8.44 8.27 -4.00
C GLU A 24 -8.38 7.08 -4.98
N LEU A 25 -7.43 6.17 -4.80
CA LEU A 25 -7.16 5.08 -5.76
C LEU A 25 -7.91 3.78 -5.44
N LEU A 26 -8.18 3.51 -4.16
CA LEU A 26 -8.79 2.27 -3.67
C LEU A 26 -10.18 2.47 -3.08
N GLY A 27 -10.60 3.73 -2.87
CA GLY A 27 -11.90 4.05 -2.26
C GLY A 27 -11.91 3.98 -0.73
N TYR A 28 -10.80 3.62 -0.08
CA TYR A 28 -10.68 3.59 1.38
C TYR A 28 -9.25 3.87 1.85
N ALA A 29 -9.10 4.26 3.12
CA ALA A 29 -7.78 4.42 3.72
C ALA A 29 -7.23 3.06 4.16
N ILE A 30 -6.07 2.70 3.62
CA ILE A 30 -5.40 1.45 3.97
C ILE A 30 -4.79 1.50 5.37
N SER A 31 -4.71 0.33 5.99
CA SER A 31 -3.96 0.12 7.21
C SER A 31 -2.44 0.03 6.96
N GLN A 32 -1.66 0.15 8.04
CA GLN A 32 -0.21 -0.05 7.94
C GLN A 32 0.15 -1.50 7.59
N GLN A 33 -0.68 -2.47 7.98
CA GLN A 33 -0.49 -3.87 7.62
C GLN A 33 -0.68 -4.08 6.12
N GLU A 34 -1.72 -3.48 5.53
CA GLU A 34 -1.93 -3.49 4.07
C GLU A 34 -0.74 -2.89 3.32
N LEU A 35 -0.29 -1.71 3.74
CA LEU A 35 0.90 -1.07 3.15
C LEU A 35 2.12 -2.00 3.16
N ARG A 36 2.29 -2.77 4.24
CA ARG A 36 3.43 -3.70 4.40
C ARG A 36 3.26 -5.02 3.66
N LEU A 37 2.02 -5.40 3.34
CA LEU A 37 1.70 -6.60 2.58
C LEU A 37 1.87 -6.38 1.07
N MET A 38 1.59 -5.17 0.59
CA MET A 38 1.69 -4.79 -0.83
C MET A 38 3.01 -5.18 -1.52
N PRO A 39 4.22 -4.96 -0.95
CA PRO A 39 5.48 -5.37 -1.58
C PRO A 39 5.59 -6.89 -1.77
N TYR A 40 5.08 -7.67 -0.81
CA TYR A 40 5.08 -9.11 -0.92
C TYR A 40 4.17 -9.59 -2.04
N VAL A 41 2.95 -9.04 -2.14
CA VAL A 41 2.03 -9.35 -3.23
C VAL A 41 2.59 -8.93 -4.59
N GLN A 42 3.22 -7.75 -4.68
CA GLN A 42 3.90 -7.31 -5.90
C GLN A 42 5.02 -8.28 -6.31
N HIS A 43 5.83 -8.76 -5.35
CA HIS A 43 6.86 -9.76 -5.60
C HIS A 43 6.27 -11.07 -6.12
N CYS A 44 5.23 -11.61 -5.46
CA CYS A 44 4.54 -12.82 -5.91
C CYS A 44 3.99 -12.67 -7.33
N ALA A 45 3.39 -11.52 -7.66
CA ALA A 45 2.83 -11.25 -8.99
C ALA A 45 3.90 -11.29 -10.10
N MET A 46 5.08 -10.74 -9.85
CA MET A 46 6.15 -10.69 -10.85
C MET A 46 6.99 -11.96 -10.94
N ASN A 47 7.12 -12.73 -9.85
CA ASN A 47 8.13 -13.79 -9.74
C ASN A 47 7.54 -15.19 -9.52
N GLU A 48 6.47 -15.32 -8.73
CA GLU A 48 5.95 -16.63 -8.30
C GLU A 48 4.64 -17.01 -9.02
N GLY A 49 3.83 -16.02 -9.44
CA GLY A 49 2.53 -16.24 -10.07
C GLY A 49 1.43 -16.74 -9.12
N CYS A 50 1.74 -16.93 -7.83
CA CYS A 50 0.79 -17.26 -6.77
C CYS A 50 1.29 -16.73 -5.42
N ILE A 51 0.39 -16.61 -4.44
CA ILE A 51 0.76 -16.25 -3.06
C ILE A 51 1.00 -17.53 -2.27
N ASN A 52 2.17 -17.62 -1.64
CA ASN A 52 2.47 -18.72 -0.72
C ASN A 52 1.67 -18.57 0.58
N GLN A 53 0.55 -19.30 0.65
CA GLN A 53 -0.38 -19.27 1.78
C GLN A 53 0.24 -19.66 3.14
N THR A 54 1.39 -20.34 3.16
CA THR A 54 2.12 -20.69 4.39
C THR A 54 2.94 -19.52 4.96
N ARG A 55 3.23 -18.50 4.13
CA ARG A 55 3.97 -17.29 4.52
C ARG A 55 3.06 -16.14 4.96
N VAL A 56 1.74 -16.33 4.84
CA VAL A 56 0.72 -15.32 5.12
C VAL A 56 0.07 -15.63 6.47
N ASN A 57 0.14 -14.69 7.42
CA ASN A 57 -0.49 -14.84 8.72
C ASN A 57 -2.03 -14.65 8.64
N PRO A 58 -2.79 -14.96 9.71
CA PRO A 58 -4.25 -14.85 9.68
C PRO A 58 -4.78 -13.45 9.36
N GLN A 59 -4.11 -12.39 9.84
CA GLN A 59 -4.50 -11.00 9.60
C GLN A 59 -4.28 -10.60 8.13
N GLU A 60 -3.12 -10.94 7.57
CA GLU A 60 -2.80 -10.71 6.16
C GLU A 60 -3.75 -11.49 5.25
N ARG A 61 -4.14 -12.71 5.65
CA ARG A 61 -5.10 -13.51 4.88
C ARG A 61 -6.47 -12.83 4.81
N GLU A 62 -6.90 -12.18 5.89
CA GLU A 62 -8.15 -11.41 5.88
C GLU A 62 -8.04 -10.16 5.02
N ILE A 63 -6.86 -9.51 4.99
CA ILE A 63 -6.57 -8.42 4.05
C ILE A 63 -6.70 -8.92 2.60
N LEU A 64 -6.09 -10.05 2.25
CA LEU A 64 -6.17 -10.61 0.90
C LEU A 64 -7.64 -10.89 0.51
N ARG A 65 -8.42 -11.50 1.40
CA ARG A 65 -9.87 -11.72 1.16
C ARG A 65 -10.65 -10.42 1.05
N HIS A 66 -10.26 -9.39 1.80
CA HIS A 66 -10.87 -8.08 1.66
C HIS A 66 -10.62 -7.50 0.27
N TRP A 67 -9.38 -7.59 -0.24
CA TRP A 67 -9.06 -7.17 -1.60
C TRP A 67 -9.82 -7.97 -2.67
N GLU A 68 -10.01 -9.28 -2.48
CA GLU A 68 -10.90 -10.08 -3.35
C GLU A 68 -12.34 -9.55 -3.35
N ARG A 69 -12.90 -9.26 -2.17
CA ARG A 69 -14.26 -8.70 -2.04
C ARG A 69 -14.39 -7.31 -2.67
N CYS A 70 -13.31 -6.52 -2.68
CA CYS A 70 -13.26 -5.23 -3.37
C CYS A 70 -13.10 -5.35 -4.89
N GLY A 71 -12.90 -6.56 -5.43
CA GLY A 71 -12.72 -6.79 -6.86
C GLY A 71 -11.32 -6.44 -7.37
N PHE A 72 -10.32 -6.41 -6.49
CA PHE A 72 -8.95 -6.06 -6.85
C PHE A 72 -8.16 -7.21 -7.49
N GLY A 73 -8.70 -8.42 -7.45
CA GLY A 73 -8.09 -9.63 -8.00
C GLY A 73 -8.44 -10.87 -7.18
N GLY A 74 -7.77 -11.98 -7.49
CA GLY A 74 -7.80 -13.23 -6.72
C GLY A 74 -6.44 -13.51 -6.10
N PHE A 75 -6.42 -13.60 -4.77
CA PHE A 75 -5.21 -13.65 -3.94
C PHE A 75 -5.09 -14.96 -3.15
N CYS A 76 -6.22 -15.65 -2.91
CA CYS A 76 -6.30 -16.90 -2.16
C CYS A 76 -6.34 -18.14 -3.07
N GLY A 77 -6.41 -17.95 -4.39
CA GLY A 77 -6.45 -19.01 -5.38
C GLY A 77 -5.08 -19.65 -5.72
N PRO A 78 -5.08 -20.72 -6.55
CA PRO A 78 -3.85 -21.38 -7.01
C PRO A 78 -3.03 -20.52 -7.99
N ARG A 79 -3.63 -19.46 -8.53
CA ARG A 79 -2.98 -18.44 -9.36
C ARG A 79 -3.36 -17.09 -8.83
N LEU A 80 -2.39 -16.17 -8.86
CA LEU A 80 -2.60 -14.77 -8.54
C LEU A 80 -3.05 -14.02 -9.79
N ASP A 81 -4.21 -13.39 -9.71
CA ASP A 81 -4.69 -12.44 -10.70
C ASP A 81 -4.91 -11.09 -10.02
N ILE A 82 -4.49 -10.02 -10.69
CA ILE A 82 -4.55 -8.66 -10.16
C ILE A 82 -5.19 -7.77 -11.22
N GLU A 83 -6.19 -6.99 -10.79
CA GLU A 83 -6.81 -6.00 -11.63
C GLU A 83 -5.81 -4.84 -11.90
N LYS A 84 -5.79 -4.33 -13.14
CA LYS A 84 -4.77 -3.38 -13.61
C LYS A 84 -4.82 -2.04 -12.86
N SER A 85 -5.99 -1.51 -12.55
CA SER A 85 -6.15 -0.31 -11.71
C SER A 85 -5.63 -0.53 -10.29
N PHE A 86 -5.88 -1.70 -9.69
CA PHE A 86 -5.31 -2.06 -8.39
C PHE A 86 -3.78 -2.16 -8.45
N TRP A 87 -3.24 -2.74 -9.53
CA TRP A 87 -1.79 -2.76 -9.76
C TRP A 87 -1.18 -1.36 -9.81
N PHE A 88 -1.81 -0.43 -10.54
CA PHE A 88 -1.36 0.97 -10.56
C PHE A 88 -1.44 1.62 -9.18
N ALA A 89 -2.52 1.36 -8.44
CA ALA A 89 -2.70 1.89 -7.09
C ALA A 89 -1.62 1.40 -6.11
N ILE A 90 -1.31 0.11 -6.12
CA ILE A 90 -0.23 -0.46 -5.29
C ILE A 90 1.11 0.21 -5.62
N ASN A 91 1.45 0.36 -6.91
CA ASN A 91 2.74 0.94 -7.29
C ASN A 91 2.88 2.40 -6.83
N GLU A 92 1.81 3.21 -6.95
CA GLU A 92 1.80 4.58 -6.45
C GLU A 92 1.96 4.63 -4.92
N ILE A 93 1.21 3.78 -4.20
CA ILE A 93 1.28 3.70 -2.73
C ILE A 93 2.67 3.23 -2.27
N LEU A 94 3.27 2.25 -2.95
CA LEU A 94 4.61 1.76 -2.65
C LEU A 94 5.69 2.81 -2.94
N TRP A 95 5.54 3.60 -4.00
CA TRP A 95 6.41 4.73 -4.27
C TRP A 95 6.43 5.69 -3.08
N LEU A 96 5.25 6.10 -2.59
CA LEU A 96 5.09 6.99 -1.44
C LEU A 96 5.60 6.36 -0.13
N GLY A 97 5.36 5.07 0.09
CA GLY A 97 5.67 4.39 1.36
C GLY A 97 7.08 3.81 1.49
N TYR A 98 7.76 3.54 0.39
CA TYR A 98 9.04 2.83 0.38
C TYR A 98 10.15 3.50 -0.42
N VAL A 99 9.83 4.30 -1.45
CA VAL A 99 10.83 4.88 -2.35
C VAL A 99 11.06 6.36 -2.05
N MET A 100 10.02 7.19 -2.08
CA MET A 100 10.11 8.63 -1.82
C MET A 100 10.72 8.98 -0.44
N PRO A 101 10.38 8.28 0.68
CA PRO A 101 10.97 8.59 1.99
C PRO A 101 12.49 8.36 2.04
N VAL A 102 13.02 7.49 1.18
CA VAL A 102 14.45 7.19 1.08
C VAL A 102 15.19 8.28 0.29
N CYS A 103 14.49 9.01 -0.59
CA CYS A 103 15.06 10.06 -1.43
C CYS A 103 15.14 11.45 -0.75
N GLY A 104 14.93 11.55 0.57
CA GLY A 104 14.99 12.83 1.29
C GLY A 104 13.74 13.72 1.12
N GLY A 105 12.60 13.13 0.73
CA GLY A 105 11.36 13.84 0.43
C GLY A 105 10.70 14.49 1.66
N ILE A 106 10.47 15.79 1.56
CA ILE A 106 9.69 16.62 2.47
C ILE A 106 8.26 16.09 2.49
N CYS A 107 7.76 15.67 3.66
CA CYS A 107 6.33 15.46 3.86
C CYS A 107 5.63 16.82 3.77
N TYR A 108 4.83 17.01 2.71
CA TYR A 108 3.96 18.17 2.61
C TYR A 108 2.83 18.01 3.61
N SER A 109 2.87 18.77 4.70
CA SER A 109 1.68 19.11 5.45
C SER A 109 0.72 19.74 4.46
N GLY A 110 -0.46 19.16 4.27
CA GLY A 110 -1.47 19.77 3.41
C GLY A 110 -1.75 21.18 3.90
N ASP A 111 -1.38 22.17 3.10
CA ASP A 111 -1.89 23.52 3.27
C ASP A 111 -3.37 23.47 2.93
N SER A 112 -4.20 23.34 3.97
CA SER A 112 -5.57 23.82 3.93
C SER A 112 -5.51 25.36 3.90
N SER A 113 -5.26 25.91 2.71
CA SER A 113 -5.66 27.26 2.31
C SER A 113 -6.70 27.02 1.21
N THR A 114 -7.99 27.32 1.36
CA THR A 114 -8.69 28.42 2.03
C THR A 114 -10.14 27.98 2.27
#